data_AF-A0A536YRY3-F1
#
_entry.id   AF-A0A536YRY3-F1
#
_cell.length_a   1.000
_cell.length_b   1.000
_cell.length_c   1.000
_cell.angle_alpha   90.00
_cell.angle_beta   90.00
_cell.angle_gamma   90.00
#
_symmetry.space_group_name_H-M   'P 1'
#
loop_
_entity.id
_entity.type
_entity.pdbx_description
1 polymer ?
#
loop_
_entity_poly.entity_id
_entity_poly.type
_entity_poly.pdbx_seq_one_letter_code
_entity_poly.pdbx_strand_id
1 'polypeptide(L)'
;GVIGKGWLNGTQTHLDFLPERHTDFIFAVFGEEFGLIGNTVLLLLYLLLIGRALMITANASTLFTRLLAGAITLMFFTYAFVNMAMVSGLLPIVGVPLPLVSYGGTALVSLFVGLGILMNVQANRKLVKT
;
A
#
# COMPACT_ATOMS: atom_id res chain seq x y z
N GLY A 1 -17.52 10.22 -9.33
CA GLY A 1 -18.90 9.86 -8.97
C GLY A 1 -18.88 8.70 -7.97
N VAL A 2 -20.01 8.37 -7.37
CA VAL A 2 -20.08 7.32 -6.31
C VAL A 2 -19.75 5.92 -6.86
N ILE A 3 -20.24 5.58 -8.07
CA ILE A 3 -20.15 4.23 -8.67
C ILE A 3 -19.03 4.13 -9.75
N GLY A 4 -18.27 5.21 -9.99
CA GLY A 4 -17.22 5.23 -11.01
C GLY A 4 -17.76 5.22 -12.44
N LYS A 5 -16.87 5.12 -13.43
CA LYS A 5 -17.23 5.04 -14.87
C LYS A 5 -17.33 3.60 -15.39
N GLY A 6 -16.92 2.61 -14.60
CA GLY A 6 -16.83 1.20 -14.98
C GLY A 6 -15.42 0.80 -15.42
N TRP A 7 -15.09 -0.48 -15.23
CA TRP A 7 -13.78 -1.08 -15.56
C TRP A 7 -13.40 -0.80 -17.02
N LEU A 8 -12.19 -0.28 -17.26
CA LEU A 8 -11.65 0.11 -18.59
C LEU A 8 -12.36 1.27 -19.30
N ASN A 9 -13.33 1.94 -18.67
CA ASN A 9 -13.97 3.14 -19.23
C ASN A 9 -13.40 4.45 -18.66
N GLY A 10 -12.19 4.40 -18.09
CA GLY A 10 -11.49 5.57 -17.55
C GLY A 10 -11.10 6.55 -18.66
N THR A 11 -11.65 7.76 -18.63
CA THR A 11 -11.37 8.78 -19.66
C THR A 11 -10.00 9.43 -19.46
N GLN A 12 -9.54 9.59 -18.22
CA GLN A 12 -8.19 10.09 -17.94
C GLN A 12 -7.12 9.03 -18.25
N THR A 13 -7.51 7.76 -18.27
CA THR A 13 -6.69 6.62 -18.69
C THR A 13 -6.53 6.53 -20.21
N HIS A 14 -7.28 7.26 -21.03
CA HIS A 14 -7.14 7.24 -22.50
C HIS A 14 -6.53 8.51 -23.09
N LEU A 15 -6.52 9.63 -22.35
CA LEU A 15 -6.19 10.96 -22.89
C LEU A 15 -4.80 11.51 -22.50
N ASP A 16 -3.84 10.69 -22.05
CA ASP A 16 -2.45 11.13 -21.76
C ASP A 16 -2.27 12.24 -20.70
N PHE A 17 -3.30 12.54 -19.92
CA PHE A 17 -3.25 13.60 -18.90
C PHE A 17 -2.39 13.28 -17.66
N LEU A 18 -2.04 12.01 -17.45
CA LEU A 18 -1.29 11.55 -16.27
C LEU A 18 0.08 11.00 -16.71
N PRO A 19 1.20 11.64 -16.33
CA PRO A 19 2.52 11.02 -16.47
C PRO A 19 2.53 9.75 -15.61
N GLU A 20 2.98 8.62 -16.15
CA GLU A 20 3.15 7.35 -15.40
C GLU A 20 1.86 6.77 -14.73
N ARG A 21 0.86 6.45 -15.57
CA ARG A 21 -0.48 5.95 -15.16
C ARG A 21 -0.47 4.59 -14.45
N HIS A 22 0.49 3.72 -14.79
CA HIS A 22 0.56 2.35 -14.27
C HIS A 22 1.33 2.25 -12.95
N THR A 23 2.08 3.27 -12.57
CA THR A 23 2.95 3.29 -11.39
C THR A 23 2.42 4.26 -10.34
N ASP A 24 2.57 5.56 -10.58
CA ASP A 24 2.41 6.59 -9.55
C ASP A 24 0.96 7.05 -9.40
N PHE A 25 0.20 7.07 -10.50
CA PHE A 25 -1.20 7.52 -10.53
C PHE A 25 -2.22 6.39 -10.61
N ILE A 26 -1.82 5.16 -10.30
CA ILE A 26 -2.72 4.00 -10.36
C ILE A 26 -3.94 4.15 -9.43
N PHE A 27 -3.78 4.86 -8.31
CA PHE A 27 -4.89 5.20 -7.40
C PHE A 27 -5.91 6.15 -8.05
N ALA A 28 -5.46 7.09 -8.89
CA ALA A 28 -6.34 8.02 -9.60
C ALA A 28 -7.17 7.27 -10.66
N VAL A 29 -6.52 6.38 -11.41
CA VAL A 29 -7.15 5.52 -12.42
C VAL A 29 -8.20 4.62 -11.75
N PHE A 30 -7.82 3.96 -10.65
CA PHE A 30 -8.73 3.12 -9.89
C PHE A 30 -9.95 3.89 -9.36
N GLY A 31 -9.74 5.10 -8.85
CA GLY A 31 -10.83 5.97 -8.41
C GLY A 31 -11.72 6.50 -9.53
N GLU A 32 -11.20 6.65 -10.75
CA GLU A 32 -12.02 6.99 -11.91
C GLU A 32 -12.92 5.83 -12.33
N GLU A 33 -12.38 4.62 -12.37
CA GLU A 33 -13.09 3.41 -12.81
C GLU A 33 -14.12 2.93 -11.79
N PHE A 34 -13.75 2.86 -10.51
CA PHE A 34 -14.57 2.31 -9.44
C PHE A 34 -15.25 3.37 -8.57
N GLY A 35 -14.89 4.64 -8.74
CA GLY A 35 -15.49 5.73 -7.99
C GLY A 35 -15.14 5.72 -6.50
N LEU A 36 -15.98 6.38 -5.72
CA LEU A 36 -15.80 6.51 -4.28
C LEU A 36 -15.85 5.16 -3.57
N ILE A 37 -16.75 4.27 -3.98
CA ILE A 37 -16.91 2.94 -3.36
C ILE A 37 -15.62 2.12 -3.51
N GLY A 38 -15.04 2.10 -4.71
CA GLY A 38 -13.75 1.45 -4.94
C GLY A 38 -12.68 2.00 -4.01
N ASN A 39 -12.51 3.33 -3.98
CA ASN A 39 -11.51 3.97 -3.12
C ASN A 39 -11.72 3.66 -1.64
N THR A 40 -12.96 3.64 -1.16
CA THR A 40 -13.27 3.27 0.23
C THR A 40 -12.89 1.81 0.52
N VAL A 41 -13.21 0.88 -0.39
CA VAL A 41 -12.82 -0.54 -0.24
C VAL A 41 -11.30 -0.68 -0.23
N LEU A 42 -10.60 -0.02 -1.14
CA LEU A 42 -9.14 -0.06 -1.21
C LEU A 42 -8.49 0.51 0.05
N LEU A 43 -8.99 1.64 0.54
CA LEU A 43 -8.52 2.26 1.78
C LEU A 43 -8.76 1.33 2.98
N LEU A 44 -9.93 0.69 3.07
CA LEU A 44 -10.22 -0.32 4.10
C LEU A 44 -9.24 -1.51 4.03
N LEU A 45 -8.90 -2.00 2.84
CA LEU A 45 -7.91 -3.08 2.69
C LEU A 45 -6.52 -2.66 3.20
N TYR A 46 -6.07 -1.43 2.90
CA TYR A 46 -4.81 -0.93 3.45
C TYR A 46 -4.86 -0.76 4.97
N LEU A 47 -5.97 -0.25 5.53
CA LEU A 47 -6.14 -0.15 6.97
C LEU A 47 -6.09 -1.53 7.64
N LEU A 48 -6.73 -2.54 7.05
CA LEU A 48 -6.68 -3.91 7.55
C LEU A 48 -5.26 -4.49 7.47
N LEU A 49 -4.55 -4.27 6.35
CA LEU A 49 -3.17 -4.73 6.16
C LEU A 49 -2.21 -4.09 7.17
N ILE A 50 -2.25 -2.76 7.30
CA ILE A 50 -1.40 -2.00 8.21
C ILE A 50 -1.78 -2.34 9.66
N GLY A 51 -3.06 -2.45 9.97
CA GLY A 51 -3.55 -2.89 11.28
C GLY A 51 -3.03 -4.27 11.67
N ARG A 52 -3.03 -5.23 10.72
CA ARG A 52 -2.43 -6.56 10.93
C ARG A 52 -0.91 -6.49 11.14
N ALA A 53 -0.20 -5.67 10.36
CA ALA A 53 1.25 -5.50 10.51
C ALA A 53 1.63 -4.86 11.86
N LEU A 54 0.84 -3.88 12.34
CA LEU A 54 0.96 -3.30 13.68
C LEU A 54 0.70 -4.34 14.78
N MET A 55 -0.31 -5.21 14.61
CA MET A 55 -0.55 -6.31 15.55
C MET A 55 0.64 -7.28 15.62
N ILE A 56 1.25 -7.63 14.48
CA ILE A 56 2.46 -8.48 14.44
C ILE A 56 3.60 -7.78 15.19
N THR A 57 3.82 -6.50 14.92
CA THR A 57 4.85 -5.68 15.55
C THR A 57 4.67 -5.63 17.07
N ALA A 58 3.46 -5.33 17.56
CA ALA A 58 3.16 -5.26 18.99
C ALA A 58 3.35 -6.61 19.70
N ASN A 59 3.10 -7.72 18.99
CA ASN A 59 3.23 -9.08 19.51
C ASN A 59 4.62 -9.71 19.31
N ALA A 60 5.57 -9.00 18.71
CA ALA A 60 6.92 -9.50 18.50
C ALA A 60 7.62 -9.83 19.83
N SER A 61 8.35 -10.95 19.85
CA SER A 61 8.96 -11.55 21.05
C SER A 61 10.18 -10.80 21.56
N THR A 62 10.98 -10.21 20.66
CA THR A 62 12.22 -9.49 21.01
C THR A 62 12.16 -8.03 20.60
N LEU A 63 12.94 -7.18 21.26
CA LEU A 63 13.04 -5.76 20.89
C LEU A 63 13.55 -5.58 19.45
N PHE A 64 14.52 -6.39 19.02
CA PHE A 64 15.01 -6.38 17.65
C PHE A 64 13.92 -6.69 16.63
N THR A 65 13.16 -7.78 16.82
CA THR A 65 12.08 -8.17 15.90
C THR A 65 10.93 -7.16 15.91
N ARG A 66 10.67 -6.52 17.05
CA ARG A 66 9.69 -5.43 17.18
C ARG A 66 10.12 -4.19 16.39
N LEU A 67 11.38 -3.75 16.52
CA LEU A 67 11.89 -2.60 15.75
C LEU A 67 11.92 -2.90 14.25
N LEU A 68 12.35 -4.10 13.86
CA LEU A 68 12.37 -4.54 12.47
C LEU A 68 10.95 -4.58 11.87
N ALA A 69 10.02 -5.26 12.52
CA ALA A 69 8.62 -5.32 12.09
C ALA A 69 7.97 -3.94 12.06
N GLY A 70 8.30 -3.07 13.02
CA GLY A 70 7.85 -1.70 13.08
C GLY A 70 8.35 -0.86 11.90
N ALA A 71 9.64 -0.97 11.56
CA ALA A 71 10.21 -0.28 10.40
C ALA A 71 9.56 -0.71 9.09
N ILE A 72 9.32 -2.02 8.90
CA ILE A 72 8.63 -2.54 7.71
C ILE A 72 7.17 -2.05 7.68
N THR A 73 6.47 -2.09 8.81
CA THR A 73 5.09 -1.59 8.91
C THR A 73 5.01 -0.09 8.57
N LEU A 74 5.95 0.70 9.08
CA LEU A 74 6.05 2.12 8.78
C LEU A 74 6.36 2.36 7.30
N MET A 75 7.23 1.56 6.68
CA MET A 75 7.51 1.64 5.25
C MET A 75 6.23 1.43 4.42
N PHE A 76 5.44 0.39 4.72
CA PHE A 76 4.15 0.15 4.06
C PHE A 76 3.18 1.32 4.23
N PHE A 77 3.04 1.82 5.46
CA PHE A 77 2.19 2.97 5.75
C PHE A 77 2.63 4.20 4.96
N THR A 78 3.92 4.54 4.99
CA THR A 78 4.45 5.72 4.29
C THR A 78 4.26 5.62 2.78
N TYR A 79 4.49 4.46 2.16
CA TYR A 79 4.25 4.29 0.73
C TYR A 79 2.77 4.49 0.38
N ALA A 80 1.86 3.86 1.13
CA ALA A 80 0.43 4.01 0.89
C ALA A 80 -0.05 5.44 1.14
N PHE A 81 0.36 6.05 2.26
CA PHE A 81 -0.01 7.41 2.63
C PHE A 81 0.52 8.45 1.64
N VAL A 82 1.81 8.38 1.27
CA VAL A 82 2.42 9.32 0.33
C VAL A 82 1.78 9.20 -1.05
N ASN A 83 1.56 7.98 -1.56
CA ASN A 83 0.91 7.80 -2.87
C ASN A 83 -0.52 8.37 -2.87
N MET A 84 -1.33 8.07 -1.84
CA MET A 84 -2.70 8.60 -1.75
C MET A 84 -2.74 10.12 -1.55
N ALA A 85 -1.84 10.67 -0.73
CA ALA A 85 -1.76 12.11 -0.47
C ALA A 85 -1.29 12.89 -1.71
N MET A 86 -0.34 12.34 -2.47
CA MET A 86 0.08 12.87 -3.76
C MET A 86 -1.09 12.93 -4.74
N VAL A 87 -1.81 11.81 -4.93
CA VAL A 87 -2.92 11.73 -5.87
C VAL A 87 -4.09 12.63 -5.46
N SER A 88 -4.28 12.84 -4.17
CA SER A 88 -5.29 13.75 -3.63
C SER A 88 -4.88 15.23 -3.69
N GLY A 89 -3.65 15.55 -4.14
CA GLY A 89 -3.12 16.91 -4.22
C GLY A 89 -2.68 17.52 -2.88
N LEU A 90 -2.55 16.69 -1.83
CA LEU A 90 -2.11 17.13 -0.50
C LEU A 90 -0.57 17.23 -0.38
N LEU A 91 0.15 16.44 -1.17
CA LEU A 91 1.62 16.43 -1.23
C LEU A 91 2.09 16.67 -2.67
N PRO A 92 3.29 17.23 -2.87
CA PRO A 92 3.90 17.30 -4.19
C PRO A 92 4.16 15.89 -4.76
N ILE A 93 4.29 15.80 -6.08
CA ILE A 93 4.52 14.53 -6.78
C ILE A 93 5.94 14.03 -6.52
N VAL A 94 6.05 12.86 -5.87
CA VAL A 94 7.32 12.25 -5.43
C VAL A 94 7.66 10.98 -6.22
N GLY A 95 6.71 10.43 -6.98
CA GLY A 95 6.90 9.20 -7.76
C GLY A 95 7.09 7.93 -6.94
N VAL A 96 6.19 7.69 -5.97
CA VAL A 96 6.26 6.50 -5.10
C VAL A 96 5.12 5.54 -5.48
N PRO A 97 5.42 4.27 -5.80
CA PRO A 97 4.40 3.32 -6.24
C PRO A 97 3.49 2.90 -5.08
N LEU A 98 2.20 2.74 -5.39
CA LEU A 98 1.21 2.23 -4.44
C LEU A 98 1.50 0.74 -4.09
N PRO A 99 1.73 0.37 -2.81
CA PRO A 99 2.12 -0.99 -2.45
C PRO A 99 1.13 -2.06 -2.92
N LEU A 100 1.61 -3.14 -3.55
CA LEU A 100 0.82 -4.29 -4.01
C LEU A 100 -0.16 -4.04 -5.17
N VAL A 101 -0.38 -2.79 -5.59
CA VAL A 101 -1.31 -2.43 -6.67
C VAL A 101 -0.59 -1.84 -7.87
N SER A 102 0.49 -1.10 -7.63
CA SER A 102 1.27 -0.41 -8.66
C SER A 102 2.25 -1.34 -9.41
N TYR A 103 2.45 -1.10 -10.70
CA TYR A 103 3.38 -1.85 -11.57
C TYR A 103 4.84 -1.44 -11.40
N GLY A 104 5.35 -1.46 -10.16
CA GLY A 104 6.77 -1.26 -9.87
C GLY A 104 7.46 -2.60 -9.64
N GLY A 105 8.07 -3.22 -10.66
CA GLY A 105 8.62 -4.59 -10.55
C GLY A 105 9.60 -4.79 -9.38
N THR A 106 10.58 -3.89 -9.22
CA THR A 106 11.55 -3.94 -8.11
C THR A 106 10.90 -3.61 -6.77
N ALA A 107 9.99 -2.63 -6.75
CA ALA A 107 9.25 -2.26 -5.55
C ALA A 107 8.37 -3.42 -5.05
N LEU A 108 7.67 -4.13 -5.94
CA LEU A 108 6.86 -5.30 -5.61
C LEU A 108 7.70 -6.40 -4.95
N VAL A 109 8.86 -6.73 -5.51
CA VAL A 109 9.76 -7.73 -4.92
C VAL A 109 10.18 -7.31 -3.51
N SER A 110 10.61 -6.06 -3.33
CA SER A 110 10.98 -5.52 -2.02
C SER A 110 9.83 -5.55 -1.00
N LEU A 111 8.61 -5.25 -1.45
CA LEU A 111 7.41 -5.31 -0.61
C LEU A 111 7.08 -6.75 -0.21
N PHE A 112 7.18 -7.72 -1.13
CA PHE A 112 6.98 -9.14 -0.82
C PHE A 112 8.02 -9.67 0.17
N VAL A 113 9.29 -9.27 0.03
CA VAL A 113 10.33 -9.60 1.00
C VAL A 113 9.98 -9.03 2.38
N GLY A 114 9.54 -7.77 2.45
CA GLY A 114 9.08 -7.16 3.70
C GLY A 114 7.91 -7.90 4.35
N LEU A 115 6.91 -8.31 3.57
CA LEU A 115 5.80 -9.13 4.05
C LEU A 115 6.26 -10.50 4.54
N GLY A 116 7.19 -11.14 3.82
CA GLY A 116 7.78 -12.42 4.22
C GLY A 116 8.50 -12.33 5.57
N ILE A 117 9.23 -11.24 5.81
CA ILE A 117 9.86 -10.97 7.10
C ILE A 117 8.82 -10.77 8.20
N LEU A 118 7.76 -9.97 7.97
CA LEU A 118 6.67 -9.80 8.94
C LEU A 118 5.99 -11.14 9.30
N MET A 119 5.72 -11.98 8.30
CA MET A 119 5.17 -13.32 8.52
C MET A 119 6.13 -14.22 9.31
N ASN A 120 7.43 -14.15 9.03
CA ASN A 120 8.44 -14.90 9.77
C ASN A 120 8.52 -14.47 11.25
N VAL A 121 8.44 -13.17 11.54
CA VAL A 121 8.39 -12.63 12.91
C VAL A 121 7.18 -13.18 13.67
N GLN A 122 6.01 -13.21 13.03
CA GLN A 122 4.80 -13.78 13.63
C GLN A 122 4.93 -15.29 13.89
N ALA A 123 5.50 -16.04 12.96
CA ALA A 123 5.66 -17.49 13.05
C ALA A 123 6.66 -17.90 14.15
N ASN A 124 7.82 -17.22 14.22
CA ASN A 124 8.89 -17.54 15.16
C ASN A 124 8.68 -16.98 16.57
N ARG A 125 7.61 -16.22 16.81
CA ARG A 125 7.24 -15.71 18.15
C ARG A 125 7.20 -16.81 19.22
N LYS A 126 6.69 -18.01 18.89
CA LYS A 126 6.52 -19.11 19.85
C LYS A 126 7.82 -19.81 20.21
N LEU A 127 8.82 -19.77 19.33
CA LEU A 127 10.11 -20.44 19.53
C LEU A 127 11.00 -19.65 20.49
N VAL A 128 10.83 -18.33 20.57
CA VAL A 128 11.51 -17.47 21.53
C VAL A 128 10.59 -17.22 22.73
N LYS A 129 10.30 -18.28 23.48
CA LYS A 129 9.84 -18.16 24.87
C LYS A 129 11.06 -18.43 25.76
N THR A 130 11.75 -17.37 26.13
CA THR A 130 12.68 -17.37 27.26
C THR A 130 11.90 -17.38 28.57
#